data_AF-A0A973MAH8-F1
#
_entry.id   AF-A0A973MAH8-F1
#
_cell.length_a   1.000
_cell.length_b   1.000
_cell.length_c   1.000
_cell.angle_alpha   90.00
_cell.angle_beta   90.00
_cell.angle_gamma   90.00
#
_symmetry.space_group_name_H-M   'P 1'
#
loop_
_entity.id
_entity.type
_entity.pdbx_description
1 polymer ?
#
loop_
_entity_poly.entity_id
_entity_poly.type
_entity_poly.pdbx_seq_one_letter_code
_entity_poly.pdbx_strand_id
1 'polypeptide(L)'
;MAAAGAEQQTGKRSAGFAALWRFLPMLWPEGQLELKLRVVAAMALVLAGKAAVLLMPFAYKAVIDRMSNHQAEFALVAGLVVAYAAARFAGVLSDNLRNALFEKVGQDAARRLAGNVFRHVHDLSLRFHLERRTGSLTKIVERGTKSIDMMLYFLLFNIGPTLIELTAACVIFFVKFGPGLVVATLVMMAIYIGFTRRVTEWRAELQRQLNDVDNKAIGRAVDSLLNYETVKYFNAEERETRRYDEAIAAFARATVRNEVSLAWLNIGQALITNLMMAGAMIYTVWGWSKGRYTPGDVIFINTMLLGLFRPLDMLG
;
A
#
# COMPACT_ATOMS: atom_id res chain seq x y z
N MET A 1 0.85 -3.16 -33.77
CA MET A 1 0.31 -3.65 -32.48
C MET A 1 0.84 -2.91 -31.25
N ALA A 2 2.03 -2.29 -31.26
CA ALA A 2 2.56 -1.53 -30.10
C ALA A 2 1.83 -0.18 -29.83
N ALA A 3 1.34 0.52 -30.87
CA ALA A 3 0.66 1.82 -30.72
C ALA A 3 -0.75 1.72 -30.10
N ALA A 4 -1.51 0.66 -30.44
CA ALA A 4 -2.86 0.45 -29.90
C ALA A 4 -2.87 0.09 -28.40
N GLY A 5 -1.79 -0.54 -27.89
CA GLY A 5 -1.61 -0.81 -26.46
C GLY A 5 -1.29 0.45 -25.65
N ALA A 6 -0.58 1.42 -26.26
CA ALA A 6 -0.27 2.70 -25.63
C ALA A 6 -1.51 3.59 -25.49
N GLU A 7 -2.36 3.67 -26.53
CA GLU A 7 -3.62 4.44 -26.50
C GLU A 7 -4.66 3.87 -25.52
N GLN A 8 -4.78 2.53 -25.44
CA GLN A 8 -5.64 1.89 -24.43
C GLN A 8 -5.12 2.07 -22.99
N GLN A 9 -3.80 2.13 -22.79
CA GLN A 9 -3.22 2.42 -21.48
C GLN A 9 -3.38 3.89 -21.08
N THR A 10 -3.25 4.85 -22.01
CA THR A 10 -3.51 6.28 -21.73
C THR A 10 -4.97 6.55 -21.44
N GLY A 11 -5.91 5.90 -22.16
CA GLY A 11 -7.35 5.97 -21.88
C GLY A 11 -7.72 5.46 -20.48
N LYS A 12 -7.19 4.30 -20.08
CA LYS A 12 -7.39 3.74 -18.72
C LYS A 12 -6.73 4.57 -17.62
N ARG A 13 -5.56 5.17 -17.87
CA ARG A 13 -4.87 6.07 -16.91
C ARG A 13 -5.65 7.35 -16.65
N SER A 14 -6.25 7.95 -17.68
CA SER A 14 -7.08 9.16 -17.52
C SER A 14 -8.36 8.89 -16.72
N ALA A 15 -8.97 7.72 -16.91
CA ALA A 15 -10.20 7.32 -16.22
C ALA A 15 -10.00 7.12 -14.71
N GLY A 16 -8.87 6.54 -14.28
CA GLY A 16 -8.55 6.35 -12.86
C GLY A 16 -8.30 7.66 -12.12
N PHE A 17 -7.53 8.57 -12.73
CA PHE A 17 -7.24 9.89 -12.14
C PHE A 17 -8.48 10.79 -12.09
N ALA A 18 -9.31 10.76 -13.13
CA ALA A 18 -10.59 11.47 -13.15
C ALA A 18 -11.58 10.93 -12.11
N ALA A 19 -11.60 9.61 -11.85
CA ALA A 19 -12.44 9.00 -10.82
C ALA A 19 -12.02 9.44 -9.40
N LEU A 20 -10.70 9.51 -9.13
CA LEU A 20 -10.15 10.06 -7.89
C LEU A 20 -10.57 11.52 -7.69
N TRP A 21 -10.47 12.35 -8.74
CA TRP A 21 -10.83 13.77 -8.68
C TRP A 21 -12.32 13.99 -8.42
N ARG A 22 -13.18 13.08 -8.88
CA ARG A 22 -14.63 13.11 -8.60
C ARG A 22 -14.97 12.73 -7.16
N PHE A 23 -14.08 12.04 -6.45
CA PHE A 23 -14.31 11.64 -5.05
C PHE A 23 -13.73 12.64 -4.04
N LEU A 24 -12.72 13.43 -4.41
CA LEU A 24 -12.17 14.51 -3.56
C LEU A 24 -13.25 15.43 -2.93
N PRO A 25 -14.29 15.87 -3.65
CA PRO A 25 -15.39 16.63 -3.06
C PRO A 25 -16.18 15.87 -1.98
N MET A 26 -16.20 14.54 -2.01
CA MET A 26 -16.86 13.71 -0.98
C MET A 26 -16.05 13.66 0.32
N LEU A 27 -14.71 13.77 0.25
CA LEU A 27 -13.83 13.91 1.41
C LEU A 27 -13.85 15.33 2.00
N TRP A 28 -14.24 16.32 1.19
CA TRP A 28 -14.34 17.73 1.58
C TRP A 28 -15.75 18.30 1.35
N PRO A 29 -16.78 17.80 2.06
CA PRO A 29 -18.15 18.19 1.81
C PRO A 29 -18.41 19.67 2.18
N GLU A 30 -19.19 20.35 1.36
CA GLU A 30 -19.65 21.71 1.63
C GLU A 30 -20.52 21.77 2.89
N GLY A 31 -20.37 22.84 3.69
CA GLY A 31 -21.16 23.06 4.92
C GLY A 31 -20.75 22.24 6.16
N GLN A 32 -19.85 21.26 6.06
CA GLN A 32 -19.46 20.41 7.21
C GLN A 32 -18.06 20.74 7.73
N LEU A 33 -18.00 21.77 8.58
CA LEU A 33 -16.75 22.26 9.16
C LEU A 33 -16.01 21.17 9.97
N GLU A 34 -16.74 20.28 10.66
CA GLU A 34 -16.14 19.19 11.44
C GLU A 34 -15.28 18.26 10.58
N LEU A 35 -15.79 17.85 9.40
CA LEU A 35 -15.05 16.94 8.51
C LEU A 35 -13.85 17.64 7.89
N LYS A 36 -14.00 18.91 7.49
CA LYS A 36 -12.88 19.72 6.97
C LYS A 36 -11.76 19.87 7.99
N LEU A 37 -12.10 20.17 9.25
CA LEU A 37 -11.14 20.28 10.35
C LEU A 37 -10.42 18.95 10.60
N ARG A 38 -11.15 17.81 10.57
CA ARG A 38 -10.53 16.48 10.71
C ARG A 38 -9.54 16.18 9.58
N VAL A 39 -9.89 16.52 8.34
CA VAL A 39 -8.97 16.36 7.18
C VAL A 39 -7.71 17.21 7.38
N VAL A 40 -7.85 18.48 7.74
CA VAL A 40 -6.70 19.37 7.97
C VAL A 40 -5.83 18.86 9.13
N ALA A 41 -6.45 18.46 10.25
CA ALA A 41 -5.73 17.90 11.39
C ALA A 41 -5.01 16.59 11.04
N ALA A 42 -5.65 15.70 10.28
CA ALA A 42 -5.05 14.48 9.78
C ALA A 42 -3.82 14.78 8.91
N MET A 43 -3.92 15.74 7.98
CA MET A 43 -2.81 16.16 7.13
C MET A 43 -1.68 16.82 7.94
N ALA A 44 -2.00 17.63 8.94
CA ALA A 44 -1.00 18.22 9.84
C ALA A 44 -0.24 17.13 10.61
N LEU A 45 -0.94 16.09 11.09
CA LEU A 45 -0.31 14.93 11.74
C LEU A 45 0.55 14.11 10.78
N VAL A 46 0.18 13.98 9.49
CA VAL A 46 1.10 13.41 8.48
C VAL A 46 2.41 14.17 8.51
N LEU A 47 2.36 15.49 8.32
CA LEU A 47 3.57 16.30 8.18
C LEU A 47 4.42 16.28 9.45
N ALA A 48 3.78 16.40 10.62
CA ALA A 48 4.46 16.35 11.91
C ALA A 48 5.11 14.96 12.16
N GLY A 49 4.37 13.87 11.92
CA GLY A 49 4.89 12.52 12.06
C GLY A 49 6.05 12.24 11.11
N LYS A 50 5.93 12.68 9.85
CA LYS A 50 7.00 12.53 8.85
C LYS A 50 8.23 13.35 9.18
N ALA A 51 8.07 14.58 9.68
CA ALA A 51 9.18 15.36 10.20
C ALA A 51 9.90 14.63 11.36
N ALA A 52 9.16 14.07 12.31
CA ALA A 52 9.75 13.29 13.41
C ALA A 52 10.53 12.07 12.91
N VAL A 53 9.97 11.31 11.96
CA VAL A 53 10.62 10.14 11.36
C VAL A 53 11.87 10.52 10.55
N LEU A 54 11.85 11.66 9.84
CA LEU A 54 13.01 12.17 9.09
C LEU A 54 14.13 12.69 10.00
N LEU A 55 13.78 13.22 11.19
CA LEU A 55 14.76 13.71 12.17
C LEU A 55 15.35 12.58 13.02
N MET A 56 14.62 11.48 13.22
CA MET A 56 15.03 10.35 14.05
C MET A 56 16.45 9.80 13.70
N PRO A 57 16.83 9.59 12.42
CA PRO A 57 18.18 9.14 12.06
C PRO A 57 19.29 10.10 12.48
N PHE A 58 19.03 11.42 12.55
CA PHE A 58 20.04 12.38 13.00
C PHE A 58 20.37 12.21 14.48
N ALA A 59 19.34 11.99 15.31
CA ALA A 59 19.54 11.68 16.73
C ALA A 59 20.33 10.39 16.88
N TYR A 60 20.00 9.34 16.11
CA TYR A 60 20.70 8.07 16.18
C TYR A 60 22.17 8.20 15.72
N LYS A 61 22.42 8.90 14.61
CA LYS A 61 23.77 9.24 14.17
C LYS A 61 24.57 9.92 15.28
N ALA A 62 23.99 10.93 15.91
CA ALA A 62 24.67 11.72 16.95
C ALA A 62 25.02 10.89 18.20
N VAL A 63 24.21 9.88 18.55
CA VAL A 63 24.55 8.92 19.62
C VAL A 63 25.84 8.18 19.27
N ILE A 64 25.91 7.59 18.08
CA ILE A 64 27.05 6.78 17.63
C ILE A 64 28.31 7.64 17.56
N ASP A 65 28.24 8.81 16.91
CA ASP A 65 29.40 9.69 16.74
C ASP A 65 29.98 10.15 18.08
N ARG A 66 29.12 10.47 19.05
CA ARG A 66 29.54 10.90 20.39
C ARG A 66 30.14 9.77 21.21
N MET A 67 29.61 8.57 21.08
CA MET A 67 30.16 7.37 21.73
C MET A 67 31.51 6.97 21.14
N SER A 68 31.68 7.05 19.81
CA SER A 68 32.94 6.68 19.14
C SER A 68 34.12 7.58 19.49
N ASN A 69 33.87 8.85 19.83
CA ASN A 69 34.92 9.81 20.13
C ASN A 69 35.26 9.91 21.63
N HIS A 70 34.57 9.19 22.53
CA HIS A 70 34.75 9.24 23.99
C HIS A 70 34.71 10.64 24.64
N GLN A 71 34.15 11.63 23.94
CA GLN A 71 34.19 13.06 24.33
C GLN A 71 32.87 13.56 24.95
N ALA A 72 31.87 12.70 25.15
CA ALA A 72 30.53 13.13 25.53
C ALA A 72 30.12 12.64 26.92
N GLU A 73 29.53 13.54 27.70
CA GLU A 73 28.89 13.21 28.97
C GLU A 73 27.72 12.25 28.79
N PHE A 74 27.56 11.32 29.73
CA PHE A 74 26.49 10.33 29.71
C PHE A 74 25.10 10.96 29.54
N ALA A 75 24.81 12.05 30.27
CA ALA A 75 23.51 12.71 30.23
C ALA A 75 23.13 13.19 28.82
N LEU A 76 24.11 13.71 28.08
CA LEU A 76 23.91 14.21 26.72
C LEU A 76 23.62 13.07 25.73
N VAL A 77 24.37 11.96 25.82
CA VAL A 77 24.16 10.79 24.96
C VAL A 77 22.83 10.10 25.30
N ALA A 78 22.51 9.95 26.59
CA ALA A 78 21.23 9.41 27.04
C ALA A 78 20.05 10.28 26.55
N GLY A 79 20.18 11.61 26.61
CA GLY A 79 19.18 12.54 26.08
C GLY A 79 18.93 12.35 24.58
N LEU A 80 19.96 12.09 23.77
CA LEU A 80 19.80 11.78 22.35
C LEU A 80 19.10 10.43 22.10
N VAL A 81 19.37 9.42 22.93
CA VAL A 81 18.67 8.12 22.87
C VAL A 81 17.19 8.31 23.20
N VAL A 82 16.88 9.09 24.24
CA VAL A 82 15.49 9.45 24.58
C VAL A 82 14.83 10.22 23.44
N ALA A 83 15.53 11.18 22.82
CA ALA A 83 15.01 11.91 21.66
C ALA A 83 14.73 10.99 20.46
N TYR A 84 15.62 10.04 20.18
CA TYR A 84 15.41 9.01 19.15
C TYR A 84 14.16 8.16 19.46
N ALA A 85 14.03 7.66 20.69
CA ALA A 85 12.88 6.85 21.11
C ALA A 85 11.57 7.65 21.07
N ALA A 86 11.60 8.91 21.52
CA ALA A 86 10.46 9.82 21.47
C ALA A 86 10.05 10.13 20.04
N ALA A 87 10.99 10.39 19.13
CA ALA A 87 10.70 10.61 17.71
C ALA A 87 10.08 9.36 17.06
N ARG A 88 10.60 8.17 17.38
CA ARG A 88 10.03 6.89 16.92
C ARG A 88 8.59 6.70 17.40
N PHE A 89 8.34 6.97 18.68
CA PHE A 89 6.99 6.90 19.26
C PHE A 89 6.06 7.95 18.64
N ALA A 90 6.53 9.18 18.49
CA ALA A 90 5.77 10.28 17.88
C ALA A 90 5.36 9.97 16.44
N GLY A 91 6.22 9.29 15.66
CA GLY A 91 5.87 8.81 14.33
C GLY A 91 4.66 7.85 14.36
N VAL A 92 4.73 6.80 15.19
CA VAL A 92 3.64 5.82 15.35
C VAL A 92 2.37 6.47 15.90
N LEU A 93 2.49 7.36 16.88
CA LEU A 93 1.36 8.08 17.46
C LEU A 93 0.68 8.96 16.40
N SER A 94 1.46 9.70 15.61
CA SER A 94 0.93 10.57 14.55
C SER A 94 0.24 9.77 13.47
N ASP A 95 0.81 8.64 13.05
CA ASP A 95 0.19 7.75 12.06
C ASP A 95 -1.16 7.21 12.55
N ASN A 96 -1.22 6.71 13.78
CA ASN A 96 -2.47 6.15 14.33
C ASN A 96 -3.52 7.23 14.61
N LEU A 97 -3.12 8.38 15.16
CA LEU A 97 -4.04 9.48 15.45
C LEU A 97 -4.62 10.07 14.16
N ARG A 98 -3.79 10.21 13.12
CA ARG A 98 -4.25 10.59 11.78
C ARG A 98 -5.29 9.59 11.26
N ASN A 99 -5.00 8.30 11.31
CA ASN A 99 -5.92 7.27 10.81
C ASN A 99 -7.25 7.32 11.57
N ALA A 100 -7.22 7.44 12.90
CA ALA A 100 -8.41 7.56 13.73
C ALA A 100 -9.24 8.83 13.42
N LEU A 101 -8.59 9.97 13.19
CA LEU A 101 -9.28 11.20 12.79
C LEU A 101 -9.91 11.07 11.40
N PHE A 102 -9.21 10.45 10.46
CA PHE A 102 -9.65 10.29 9.09
C PHE A 102 -10.73 9.21 8.93
N GLU A 103 -10.79 8.19 9.80
CA GLU A 103 -11.77 7.11 9.70
C GLU A 103 -13.21 7.63 9.56
N LYS A 104 -13.60 8.64 10.37
CA LYS A 104 -14.93 9.26 10.25
C LYS A 104 -15.15 9.92 8.89
N VAL A 105 -14.11 10.53 8.32
CA VAL A 105 -14.17 11.18 7.00
C VAL A 105 -14.33 10.13 5.90
N GLY A 106 -13.54 9.07 5.94
CA GLY A 106 -13.62 7.94 5.00
C GLY A 106 -15.00 7.28 5.04
N GLN A 107 -15.49 6.94 6.23
CA GLN A 107 -16.80 6.31 6.41
C GLN A 107 -17.96 7.21 5.95
N ASP A 108 -17.92 8.53 6.21
CA ASP A 108 -18.97 9.43 5.71
C ASP A 108 -18.94 9.56 4.18
N ALA A 109 -17.75 9.63 3.58
CA ALA A 109 -17.60 9.65 2.13
C ALA A 109 -18.10 8.35 1.49
N ALA A 110 -17.74 7.20 2.07
CA ALA A 110 -18.22 5.89 1.64
C ALA A 110 -19.75 5.77 1.74
N ARG A 111 -20.33 6.26 2.85
CA ARG A 111 -21.79 6.32 3.06
C ARG A 111 -22.48 7.16 1.99
N ARG A 112 -21.95 8.34 1.66
CA ARG A 112 -22.50 9.21 0.60
C ARG A 112 -22.42 8.55 -0.77
N LEU A 113 -21.27 7.94 -1.09
CA LEU A 113 -21.09 7.24 -2.35
C LEU A 113 -22.08 6.08 -2.46
N ALA A 114 -22.20 5.25 -1.42
CA ALA A 114 -23.16 4.15 -1.38
C ALA A 114 -24.60 4.66 -1.58
N GLY A 115 -24.99 5.73 -0.90
CA GLY A 115 -26.31 6.35 -1.06
C GLY A 115 -26.56 6.91 -2.48
N ASN A 116 -25.55 7.52 -3.09
CA ASN A 116 -25.65 8.03 -4.46
C ASN A 116 -25.77 6.90 -5.49
N VAL A 117 -24.98 5.83 -5.33
CA VAL A 117 -25.06 4.66 -6.20
C VAL A 117 -26.39 3.94 -6.02
N PHE A 118 -26.88 3.81 -4.78
CA PHE A 118 -28.17 3.19 -4.50
C PHE A 118 -29.33 3.96 -5.16
N ARG A 119 -29.35 5.29 -5.06
CA ARG A 119 -30.32 6.14 -5.78
C ARG A 119 -30.22 5.95 -7.29
N HIS A 120 -29.00 6.02 -7.84
CA HIS A 120 -28.79 5.84 -9.27
C HIS A 120 -29.28 4.47 -9.77
N VAL A 121 -29.03 3.41 -9.00
CA VAL A 121 -29.52 2.06 -9.32
C VAL A 121 -31.04 2.01 -9.35
N HIS A 122 -31.74 2.70 -8.44
CA HIS A 122 -33.20 2.80 -8.46
C HIS A 122 -33.76 3.59 -9.65
N ASP A 123 -33.00 4.56 -10.16
CA ASP A 123 -33.40 5.37 -11.32
C ASP A 123 -33.18 4.64 -12.67
N LEU A 124 -32.61 3.44 -12.67
CA LEU A 124 -32.40 2.64 -13.88
C LEU A 124 -33.71 2.04 -14.39
N SER A 125 -33.73 1.69 -15.68
CA SER A 125 -34.92 1.17 -16.34
C SER A 125 -35.37 -0.18 -15.74
N LEU A 126 -36.68 -0.43 -15.76
CA LEU A 126 -37.23 -1.73 -15.33
C LEU A 126 -36.57 -2.92 -16.06
N ARG A 127 -36.23 -2.75 -17.33
CA ARG A 127 -35.49 -3.75 -18.12
C ARG A 127 -34.13 -4.08 -17.50
N PHE A 128 -33.39 -3.09 -17.03
CA PHE A 128 -32.12 -3.30 -16.34
C PHE A 128 -32.30 -4.16 -15.07
N HIS A 129 -33.37 -3.93 -14.32
CA HIS A 129 -33.67 -4.69 -13.12
C HIS A 129 -34.13 -6.13 -13.40
N LEU A 130 -34.85 -6.37 -14.50
CA LEU A 130 -35.32 -7.71 -14.87
C LEU A 130 -34.23 -8.60 -15.48
N GLU A 131 -33.24 -8.02 -16.16
CA GLU A 131 -32.14 -8.76 -16.80
C GLU A 131 -30.98 -9.11 -15.84
N ARG A 132 -30.95 -8.56 -14.62
CA ARG A 132 -29.83 -8.71 -13.68
C ARG A 132 -30.26 -9.43 -12.40
N ARG A 133 -29.43 -10.37 -11.92
CA ARG A 133 -29.60 -10.94 -10.57
C ARG A 133 -29.35 -9.84 -9.53
N THR A 134 -30.39 -9.40 -8.83
CA THR A 134 -30.38 -8.26 -7.89
C THR A 134 -29.25 -8.35 -6.86
N GLY A 135 -28.97 -9.56 -6.33
CA GLY A 135 -27.90 -9.79 -5.35
C GLY A 135 -26.48 -9.60 -5.90
N SER A 136 -26.25 -9.83 -7.19
CA SER A 136 -24.94 -9.61 -7.82
C SER A 136 -24.63 -8.12 -7.99
N LEU A 137 -25.66 -7.30 -8.21
CA LEU A 137 -25.55 -5.86 -8.38
C LEU A 137 -25.16 -5.16 -7.06
N THR A 138 -25.84 -5.50 -5.96
CA THR A 138 -25.53 -4.96 -4.63
C THR A 138 -24.07 -5.25 -4.23
N LYS A 139 -23.59 -6.48 -4.46
CA LYS A 139 -22.21 -6.88 -4.17
C LYS A 139 -21.17 -6.19 -5.07
N ILE A 140 -21.55 -5.76 -6.27
CA ILE A 140 -20.68 -4.95 -7.14
C ILE A 140 -20.56 -3.53 -6.59
N VAL A 141 -21.70 -2.93 -6.18
CA VAL A 141 -21.72 -1.58 -5.60
C VAL A 141 -20.87 -1.53 -4.33
N GLU A 142 -21.11 -2.45 -3.38
CA GLU A 142 -20.36 -2.51 -2.12
C GLU A 142 -18.85 -2.70 -2.32
N ARG A 143 -18.47 -3.61 -3.23
CA ARG A 143 -17.04 -3.80 -3.58
C ARG A 143 -16.45 -2.56 -4.25
N GLY A 144 -17.22 -1.90 -5.11
CA GLY A 144 -16.79 -0.69 -5.81
C GLY A 144 -16.54 0.47 -4.84
N THR A 145 -17.47 0.72 -3.92
CA THR A 145 -17.32 1.79 -2.92
C THR A 145 -16.16 1.52 -1.98
N LYS A 146 -16.03 0.29 -1.48
CA LYS A 146 -14.90 -0.12 -0.62
C LYS A 146 -13.56 -0.02 -1.34
N SER A 147 -13.51 -0.37 -2.62
CA SER A 147 -12.28 -0.26 -3.42
C SER A 147 -11.85 1.20 -3.61
N ILE A 148 -12.80 2.12 -3.79
CA ILE A 148 -12.50 3.56 -3.94
C ILE A 148 -11.97 4.13 -2.62
N ASP A 149 -12.60 3.78 -1.51
CA ASP A 149 -12.18 4.19 -0.17
C ASP A 149 -10.74 3.71 0.14
N MET A 150 -10.47 2.41 -0.05
CA MET A 150 -9.12 1.87 0.13
C MET A 150 -8.08 2.52 -0.79
N MET A 151 -8.42 2.78 -2.06
CA MET A 151 -7.51 3.42 -3.01
C MET A 151 -7.15 4.84 -2.57
N LEU A 152 -8.13 5.62 -2.10
CA LEU A 152 -7.90 7.00 -1.63
C LEU A 152 -7.10 7.03 -0.35
N TYR A 153 -7.44 6.16 0.60
CA TYR A 153 -6.66 5.98 1.81
C TYR A 153 -5.20 5.68 1.49
N PHE A 154 -4.96 4.73 0.58
CA PHE A 154 -3.61 4.36 0.16
C PHE A 154 -2.90 5.53 -0.54
N LEU A 155 -3.59 6.27 -1.42
CA LEU A 155 -3.01 7.41 -2.12
C LEU A 155 -2.62 8.55 -1.17
N LEU A 156 -3.51 8.92 -0.24
CA LEU A 156 -3.34 10.05 0.66
C LEU A 156 -2.42 9.74 1.84
N PHE A 157 -2.40 8.50 2.33
CA PHE A 157 -1.68 8.14 3.57
C PHE A 157 -0.53 7.17 3.40
N ASN A 158 -0.36 6.58 2.22
CA ASN A 158 0.82 5.80 1.88
C ASN A 158 1.63 6.52 0.80
N ILE A 159 1.10 6.66 -0.43
CA ILE A 159 1.84 7.22 -1.57
C ILE A 159 2.26 8.68 -1.34
N GLY A 160 1.32 9.55 -1.00
CA GLY A 160 1.60 10.98 -0.79
C GLY A 160 2.72 11.23 0.24
N PRO A 161 2.62 10.67 1.45
CA PRO A 161 3.66 10.81 2.46
C PRO A 161 5.00 10.17 2.05
N THR A 162 4.99 9.06 1.32
CA THR A 162 6.22 8.44 0.79
C THR A 162 6.91 9.32 -0.25
N LEU A 163 6.17 10.05 -1.08
CA LEU A 163 6.76 11.04 -2.00
C LEU A 163 7.42 12.20 -1.25
N ILE A 164 6.81 12.66 -0.15
CA ILE A 164 7.39 13.67 0.74
C ILE A 164 8.69 13.14 1.37
N GLU A 165 8.69 11.91 1.90
CA GLU A 165 9.88 11.27 2.49
C GLU A 165 10.99 11.10 1.46
N LEU A 166 10.67 10.63 0.25
CA LEU A 166 11.63 10.46 -0.83
C LEU A 166 12.27 11.79 -1.20
N THR A 167 11.46 12.84 -1.38
CA THR A 167 11.95 14.17 -1.73
C THR A 167 12.86 14.72 -0.63
N ALA A 168 12.43 14.62 0.63
CA ALA A 168 13.23 15.06 1.76
C ALA A 168 14.55 14.28 1.89
N ALA A 169 14.51 12.95 1.72
CA ALA A 169 15.70 12.11 1.76
C ALA A 169 16.67 12.45 0.62
N CYS A 170 16.19 12.68 -0.60
CA CYS A 170 17.02 13.12 -1.72
C CYS A 170 17.71 14.46 -1.43
N VAL A 171 17.00 15.44 -0.88
CA VAL A 171 17.59 16.73 -0.47
C VAL A 171 18.65 16.54 0.60
N ILE A 172 18.35 15.76 1.65
CA ILE A 172 19.27 15.46 2.75
C ILE A 172 20.53 14.74 2.22
N PHE A 173 20.36 13.74 1.35
CA PHE A 173 21.47 13.00 0.76
C PHE A 173 22.32 13.88 -0.15
N PHE A 174 21.70 14.75 -0.94
CA PHE A 174 22.41 15.69 -1.80
C PHE A 174 23.33 16.60 -0.97
N VAL A 175 22.81 17.18 0.11
CA VAL A 175 23.55 18.13 0.96
C VAL A 175 24.66 17.44 1.77
N LYS A 176 24.42 16.24 2.30
CA LYS A 176 25.38 15.56 3.20
C LYS A 176 26.36 14.61 2.53
N PHE A 177 25.94 13.92 1.48
CA PHE A 177 26.69 12.82 0.84
C PHE A 177 26.97 13.06 -0.65
N GLY A 178 26.43 14.16 -1.19
CA GLY A 178 26.60 14.53 -2.59
C GLY A 178 25.64 13.82 -3.55
N PRO A 179 25.69 14.17 -4.84
CA PRO A 179 24.75 13.71 -5.85
C PRO A 179 24.83 12.22 -6.15
N GLY A 180 26.00 11.58 -5.94
CA GLY A 180 26.20 10.17 -6.24
C GLY A 180 25.24 9.25 -5.47
N LEU A 181 25.04 9.52 -4.17
CA LEU A 181 24.11 8.74 -3.35
C LEU A 181 22.65 8.96 -3.78
N VAL A 182 22.30 10.20 -4.13
CA VAL A 182 20.95 10.54 -4.63
C VAL A 182 20.63 9.78 -5.91
N VAL A 183 21.54 9.82 -6.90
CA VAL A 183 21.37 9.11 -8.17
C VAL A 183 21.26 7.60 -7.92
N ALA A 184 22.12 7.04 -7.06
CA ALA A 184 22.05 5.62 -6.71
C ALA A 184 20.71 5.24 -6.06
N THR A 185 20.22 6.04 -5.10
CA THR A 185 18.91 5.82 -4.46
C THR A 185 17.77 5.91 -5.48
N LEU A 186 17.76 6.91 -6.36
CA LEU A 186 16.71 7.07 -7.38
C LEU A 186 16.72 5.95 -8.42
N VAL A 187 17.89 5.54 -8.89
CA VAL A 187 18.02 4.41 -9.83
C VAL A 187 17.50 3.13 -9.20
N MET A 188 17.90 2.85 -7.96
CA MET A 188 17.48 1.64 -7.27
C MET A 188 16.00 1.67 -6.88
N MET A 189 15.44 2.85 -6.56
CA MET A 189 14.00 3.06 -6.40
C MET A 189 13.24 2.76 -7.70
N ALA A 190 13.75 3.23 -8.84
CA ALA A 190 13.17 2.94 -10.14
C ALA A 190 13.21 1.44 -10.47
N ILE A 191 14.30 0.74 -10.13
CA ILE A 191 14.42 -0.72 -10.26
C ILE A 191 13.38 -1.42 -9.39
N TYR A 192 13.24 -1.04 -8.11
CA TYR A 192 12.25 -1.61 -7.20
C TYR A 192 10.83 -1.43 -7.75
N ILE A 193 10.45 -0.20 -8.11
CA ILE A 193 9.11 0.11 -8.65
C ILE A 193 8.86 -0.65 -9.96
N GLY A 194 9.85 -0.71 -10.85
CA GLY A 194 9.76 -1.42 -12.12
C GLY A 194 9.57 -2.94 -11.93
N PHE A 195 10.35 -3.54 -11.04
CA PHE A 195 10.23 -4.95 -10.67
C PHE A 195 8.85 -5.26 -10.07
N THR A 196 8.47 -4.54 -9.01
CA THR A 196 7.20 -4.72 -8.31
C THR A 196 6.03 -4.59 -9.29
N ARG A 197 6.00 -3.52 -10.10
CA ARG A 197 4.93 -3.33 -11.08
C ARG A 197 4.83 -4.50 -12.06
N ARG A 198 5.96 -4.95 -12.61
CA ARG A 198 5.99 -6.02 -13.62
C ARG A 198 5.48 -7.34 -13.07
N VAL A 199 5.85 -7.66 -11.82
CA VAL A 199 5.42 -8.88 -11.13
C VAL A 199 3.97 -8.76 -10.69
N THR A 200 3.53 -7.62 -10.16
CA THR A 200 2.14 -7.38 -9.77
C THR A 200 1.18 -7.45 -10.96
N GLU A 201 1.55 -6.91 -12.13
CA GLU A 201 0.73 -7.04 -13.34
C GLU A 201 0.54 -8.51 -13.76
N TRP A 202 1.56 -9.35 -13.57
CA TRP A 202 1.45 -10.80 -13.80
C TRP A 202 0.61 -11.49 -12.72
N ARG A 203 0.84 -11.18 -11.43
CA ARG A 203 0.06 -11.70 -10.30
C ARG A 203 -1.42 -11.33 -10.38
N ALA A 204 -1.75 -10.16 -10.94
CA ALA A 204 -3.13 -9.75 -11.16
C ALA A 204 -3.91 -10.73 -12.05
N GLU A 205 -3.23 -11.40 -12.99
CA GLU A 205 -3.84 -12.46 -13.80
C GLU A 205 -4.07 -13.74 -12.99
N LEU A 206 -3.11 -14.13 -12.13
CA LEU A 206 -3.30 -15.25 -11.19
C LEU A 206 -4.48 -14.99 -10.24
N GLN A 207 -4.61 -13.77 -9.75
CA GLN A 207 -5.73 -13.37 -8.89
C GLN A 207 -7.08 -13.47 -9.64
N ARG A 208 -7.13 -13.12 -10.94
CA ARG A 208 -8.35 -13.30 -11.74
C ARG A 208 -8.72 -14.77 -11.89
N GLN A 209 -7.74 -15.63 -12.15
CA GLN A 209 -7.95 -17.08 -12.25
C GLN A 209 -8.44 -17.65 -10.92
N LEU A 210 -7.83 -17.25 -9.81
CA LEU A 210 -8.27 -17.62 -8.46
C LEU A 210 -9.73 -17.24 -8.21
N ASN A 211 -10.10 -15.99 -8.53
CA ASN A 211 -11.47 -15.52 -8.36
C ASN A 211 -12.47 -16.29 -9.26
N ASP A 212 -12.08 -16.69 -10.47
CA ASP A 212 -12.95 -17.47 -11.36
C ASP A 212 -13.20 -18.88 -10.83
N VAL A 213 -12.16 -19.58 -10.36
CA VAL A 213 -12.32 -20.92 -9.77
C VAL A 213 -13.07 -20.90 -8.44
N ASP A 214 -12.89 -19.85 -7.64
CA ASP A 214 -13.64 -19.63 -6.40
C ASP A 214 -15.15 -19.47 -6.68
N ASN A 215 -15.50 -18.58 -7.61
CA ASN A 215 -16.91 -18.39 -8.01
C ASN A 215 -17.54 -19.68 -8.56
N LYS A 216 -16.79 -20.50 -9.30
CA LYS A 216 -17.26 -21.80 -9.80
C LYS A 216 -17.49 -22.80 -8.67
N ALA A 217 -16.59 -22.86 -7.68
CA ALA A 217 -16.73 -23.73 -6.52
C ALA A 217 -17.95 -23.37 -5.67
N ILE A 218 -18.11 -22.07 -5.35
CA ILE A 218 -19.27 -21.53 -4.63
C ILE A 218 -20.56 -21.82 -5.42
N GLY A 219 -20.55 -21.57 -6.74
CA GLY A 219 -21.69 -21.83 -7.61
C GLY A 219 -22.17 -23.29 -7.57
N ARG A 220 -21.24 -24.25 -7.60
CA ARG A 220 -21.56 -25.69 -7.51
C ARG A 220 -22.14 -26.08 -6.15
N ALA A 221 -21.57 -25.56 -5.07
CA ALA A 221 -22.08 -25.84 -3.72
C ALA A 221 -23.51 -25.31 -3.56
N VAL A 222 -23.77 -24.06 -3.98
CA VAL A 222 -25.10 -23.46 -3.90
C VAL A 222 -26.11 -24.21 -4.75
N ASP A 223 -25.77 -24.60 -5.97
CA ASP A 223 -26.67 -25.34 -6.87
C ASP A 223 -27.05 -26.72 -6.30
N SER A 224 -26.09 -27.45 -5.73
CA SER A 224 -26.35 -28.74 -5.07
C SER A 224 -27.24 -28.60 -3.83
N LEU A 225 -26.98 -27.60 -2.99
CA LEU A 225 -27.75 -27.35 -1.76
C LEU A 225 -29.19 -26.86 -2.04
N LEU A 226 -29.37 -26.01 -3.05
CA LEU A 226 -30.71 -25.55 -3.46
C LEU A 226 -31.53 -26.69 -4.08
N ASN A 227 -30.87 -27.61 -4.80
CA ASN A 227 -31.50 -28.76 -5.43
C ASN A 227 -31.37 -30.04 -4.58
N TYR A 228 -31.31 -29.92 -3.26
CA TYR A 228 -31.10 -31.04 -2.33
C TYR A 228 -32.07 -32.21 -2.57
N GLU A 229 -33.36 -31.91 -2.79
CA GLU A 229 -34.38 -32.93 -3.05
C GLU A 229 -34.06 -33.73 -4.32
N THR A 230 -33.63 -33.07 -5.39
CA THR A 230 -33.24 -33.73 -6.65
C THR A 230 -32.03 -34.63 -6.42
N VAL A 231 -31.02 -34.15 -5.68
CA VAL A 231 -29.85 -34.97 -5.35
C VAL A 231 -30.26 -36.24 -4.59
N LYS A 232 -31.20 -36.13 -3.64
CA LYS A 232 -31.73 -37.26 -2.89
C LYS A 232 -32.61 -38.20 -3.72
N TYR A 233 -33.48 -37.68 -4.58
CA TYR A 233 -34.32 -38.50 -5.45
C TYR A 233 -33.51 -39.40 -6.38
N PHE A 234 -32.32 -38.94 -6.81
CA PHE A 234 -31.45 -39.70 -7.71
C PHE A 234 -30.26 -40.38 -7.02
N ASN A 235 -30.19 -40.38 -5.68
CA ASN A 235 -29.05 -40.89 -4.89
C ASN A 235 -27.69 -40.39 -5.44
N ALA A 236 -27.62 -39.09 -5.74
CA ALA A 236 -26.50 -38.48 -6.43
C ALA A 236 -25.47 -37.82 -5.48
N GLU A 237 -25.53 -38.08 -4.18
CA GLU A 237 -24.69 -37.41 -3.17
C GLU A 237 -23.20 -37.59 -3.43
N GLU A 238 -22.76 -38.81 -3.72
CA GLU A 238 -21.35 -39.11 -3.99
C GLU A 238 -20.87 -38.41 -5.27
N ARG A 239 -21.75 -38.30 -6.27
CA ARG A 239 -21.47 -37.62 -7.54
C ARG A 239 -21.29 -36.12 -7.31
N GLU A 240 -22.20 -35.48 -6.58
CA GLU A 240 -22.11 -34.05 -6.29
C GLU A 240 -20.94 -33.74 -5.34
N THR A 241 -20.66 -34.62 -4.38
CA THR A 241 -19.50 -34.51 -3.48
C THR A 241 -18.20 -34.56 -4.27
N ARG A 242 -18.04 -35.53 -5.18
CA ARG A 242 -16.84 -35.61 -6.04
C ARG A 242 -16.71 -34.39 -6.96
N ARG A 243 -17.82 -33.92 -7.53
CA ARG A 243 -17.82 -32.74 -8.41
C ARG A 243 -17.47 -31.44 -7.67
N TYR A 244 -17.85 -31.35 -6.40
CA TYR A 244 -17.45 -30.25 -5.51
C TYR A 244 -15.97 -30.38 -5.13
N ASP A 245 -15.51 -31.58 -4.75
CA ASP A 245 -14.10 -31.84 -4.44
C ASP A 245 -13.16 -31.47 -5.60
N GLU A 246 -13.51 -31.83 -6.84
CA GLU A 246 -12.76 -31.42 -8.04
C GLU A 246 -12.65 -29.89 -8.19
N ALA A 247 -13.71 -29.15 -7.86
CA ALA A 247 -13.72 -27.69 -7.91
C ALA A 247 -12.86 -27.09 -6.80
N ILE A 248 -12.95 -27.64 -5.59
CA ILE A 248 -12.13 -27.23 -4.45
C ILE A 248 -10.66 -27.57 -4.68
N ALA A 249 -10.33 -28.70 -5.30
CA ALA A 249 -8.97 -29.05 -5.67
C ALA A 249 -8.40 -28.05 -6.71
N ALA A 250 -9.22 -27.59 -7.65
CA ALA A 250 -8.82 -26.54 -8.59
C ALA A 250 -8.60 -25.19 -7.90
N PHE A 251 -9.49 -24.81 -6.99
CA PHE A 251 -9.33 -23.63 -6.14
C PHE A 251 -8.04 -23.70 -5.32
N ALA A 252 -7.80 -24.81 -4.62
CA ALA A 252 -6.60 -25.02 -3.81
C ALA A 252 -5.31 -24.87 -4.64
N ARG A 253 -5.25 -25.47 -5.84
CA ARG A 253 -4.10 -25.31 -6.75
C ARG A 253 -3.91 -23.86 -7.20
N ALA A 254 -4.99 -23.14 -7.50
CA ALA A 254 -4.91 -21.72 -7.86
C ALA A 254 -4.44 -20.85 -6.69
N THR A 255 -4.96 -21.11 -5.48
CA THR A 255 -4.55 -20.43 -4.25
C THR A 255 -3.06 -20.64 -3.98
N VAL A 256 -2.58 -21.89 -4.04
CA VAL A 256 -1.14 -22.17 -3.87
C VAL A 256 -0.29 -21.41 -4.87
N ARG A 257 -0.67 -21.39 -6.16
CA ARG A 257 0.08 -20.61 -7.18
C ARG A 257 0.08 -19.12 -6.87
N ASN A 258 -1.05 -18.57 -6.40
CA ASN A 258 -1.16 -17.16 -6.04
C ASN A 258 -0.27 -16.81 -4.83
N GLU A 259 -0.32 -17.62 -3.76
CA GLU A 259 0.49 -17.40 -2.55
C GLU A 259 1.99 -17.59 -2.82
N VAL A 260 2.37 -18.63 -3.58
CA VAL A 260 3.77 -18.83 -3.99
C VAL A 260 4.26 -17.66 -4.84
N SER A 261 3.41 -17.09 -5.69
CA SER A 261 3.78 -15.89 -6.47
C SER A 261 4.02 -14.65 -5.58
N LEU A 262 3.26 -14.50 -4.49
CA LEU A 262 3.47 -13.45 -3.49
C LEU A 262 4.79 -13.64 -2.75
N ALA A 263 5.11 -14.88 -2.37
CA ALA A 263 6.40 -15.20 -1.73
C ALA A 263 7.57 -14.81 -2.65
N TRP A 264 7.51 -15.13 -3.94
CA TRP A 264 8.54 -14.73 -4.90
C TRP A 264 8.65 -13.22 -5.09
N LEU A 265 7.53 -12.49 -5.08
CA LEU A 265 7.54 -11.03 -5.08
C LEU A 265 8.30 -10.49 -3.85
N ASN A 266 7.94 -10.96 -2.66
CA ASN A 266 8.55 -10.53 -1.39
C ASN A 266 10.06 -10.83 -1.37
N ILE A 267 10.47 -12.02 -1.83
CA ILE A 267 11.89 -12.39 -1.93
C ILE A 267 12.63 -11.47 -2.89
N GLY A 268 12.04 -11.18 -4.06
CA GLY A 268 12.64 -10.28 -5.04
C GLY A 268 12.77 -8.85 -4.53
N GLN A 269 11.72 -8.31 -3.88
CA GLN A 269 11.75 -7.00 -3.24
C GLN A 269 12.83 -6.94 -2.15
N ALA A 270 12.89 -7.94 -1.27
CA ALA A 270 13.90 -8.04 -0.22
C ALA A 270 15.32 -8.12 -0.80
N LEU A 271 15.54 -8.85 -1.89
CA LEU A 271 16.85 -8.93 -2.55
C LEU A 271 17.27 -7.55 -3.09
N ILE A 272 16.36 -6.84 -3.78
CA ILE A 272 16.64 -5.52 -4.33
C ILE A 272 16.97 -4.51 -3.22
N THR A 273 16.17 -4.48 -2.15
CA THR A 273 16.38 -3.54 -1.03
C THR A 273 17.66 -3.85 -0.25
N ASN A 274 17.98 -5.11 -0.01
CA ASN A 274 19.22 -5.49 0.68
C ASN A 274 20.47 -5.22 -0.16
N LEU A 275 20.44 -5.48 -1.47
CA LEU A 275 21.57 -5.13 -2.36
C LEU A 275 21.80 -3.62 -2.39
N MET A 276 20.72 -2.84 -2.42
CA MET A 276 20.79 -1.38 -2.31
C MET A 276 21.40 -0.94 -0.99
N MET A 277 20.93 -1.51 0.12
CA MET A 277 21.41 -1.21 1.46
C MET A 277 22.90 -1.51 1.58
N ALA A 278 23.32 -2.70 1.15
CA ALA A 278 24.71 -3.11 1.15
C ALA A 278 25.57 -2.14 0.33
N GLY A 279 25.14 -1.78 -0.88
CA GLY A 279 25.84 -0.82 -1.74
C GLY A 279 26.00 0.57 -1.08
N ALA A 280 24.93 1.11 -0.50
CA ALA A 280 24.95 2.40 0.18
C ALA A 280 25.82 2.37 1.45
N MET A 281 25.76 1.30 2.24
CA MET A 281 26.60 1.12 3.42
C MET A 281 28.08 0.97 3.04
N ILE A 282 28.41 0.17 2.02
CA ILE A 282 29.79 0.04 1.51
C ILE A 282 30.32 1.40 1.03
N TYR A 283 29.53 2.16 0.28
CA TYR A 283 29.90 3.51 -0.16
C TYR A 283 30.19 4.44 1.04
N THR A 284 29.38 4.34 2.09
CA THR A 284 29.55 5.15 3.31
C THR A 284 30.79 4.73 4.08
N VAL A 285 31.04 3.43 4.23
CA VAL A 285 32.25 2.90 4.87
C VAL A 285 33.51 3.32 4.10
N TRP A 286 33.46 3.30 2.76
CA TRP A 286 34.55 3.80 1.93
C TRP A 286 34.77 5.32 2.09
N GLY A 287 33.71 6.11 2.25
CA GLY A 287 33.85 7.54 2.54
C GLY A 287 34.40 7.80 3.94
N TRP A 288 34.01 6.98 4.93
CA TRP A 288 34.57 6.99 6.27
C TRP A 288 36.07 6.65 6.28
N SER A 289 36.51 5.62 5.54
CA SER A 289 37.94 5.27 5.46
C SER A 289 38.81 6.36 4.82
N LYS A 290 38.18 7.30 4.09
CA LYS A 290 38.80 8.50 3.54
C LYS A 290 38.63 9.75 4.41
N GLY A 291 38.09 9.61 5.63
CA GLY A 291 37.86 10.71 6.56
C GLY A 291 36.72 11.66 6.17
N ARG A 292 35.84 11.28 5.23
CA ARG A 292 34.73 12.14 4.76
C ARG A 292 33.46 11.99 5.58
N TYR A 293 33.24 10.81 6.15
CA TYR A 293 32.02 10.45 6.89
C TYR A 293 32.38 9.93 8.28
N THR A 294 31.40 9.91 9.18
CA THR A 294 31.55 9.39 10.55
C THR A 294 30.96 7.98 10.67
N PRO A 295 31.29 7.22 11.73
CA PRO A 295 30.64 5.92 11.97
C PRO A 295 29.11 6.01 12.04
N GLY A 296 28.57 7.09 12.61
CA GLY A 296 27.13 7.34 12.67
C GLY A 296 26.47 7.59 11.31
N ASP A 297 27.23 7.96 10.26
CA ASP A 297 26.68 8.11 8.91
C ASP A 297 26.22 6.78 8.30
N VAL A 298 26.87 5.67 8.67
CA VAL A 298 26.45 4.34 8.21
C VAL A 298 25.06 4.01 8.76
N ILE A 299 24.85 4.26 10.05
CA ILE A 299 23.56 4.07 10.71
C ILE A 299 22.52 5.06 10.17
N PHE A 300 22.92 6.31 9.90
CA PHE A 300 22.06 7.32 9.30
C PHE A 300 21.47 6.88 7.96
N ILE A 301 22.34 6.47 7.03
CA ILE A 301 21.93 6.05 5.69
C ILE A 301 21.08 4.79 5.77
N ASN A 302 21.49 3.80 6.59
CA ASN A 302 20.72 2.58 6.79
C ASN A 302 19.29 2.89 7.29
N THR A 303 19.17 3.74 8.31
CA THR A 303 17.87 4.09 8.90
C THR A 303 17.00 4.86 7.91
N MET A 304 17.59 5.77 7.13
CA MET A 304 16.85 6.53 6.12
C MET A 304 16.35 5.65 4.98
N LEU A 305 17.20 4.78 4.43
CA LEU A 305 16.80 3.86 3.37
C LEU A 305 15.73 2.89 3.84
N LEU A 306 15.86 2.31 5.05
CA LEU A 306 14.80 1.46 5.62
C LEU A 306 13.47 2.20 5.78
N GLY A 307 13.53 3.48 6.15
CA GLY A 307 12.35 4.35 6.23
C GLY A 307 11.67 4.53 4.88
N LEU A 308 12.44 4.71 3.79
CA LEU A 308 11.92 4.87 2.44
C LEU A 308 11.27 3.60 1.88
N PHE A 309 11.83 2.42 2.18
CA PHE A 309 11.32 1.16 1.62
C PHE A 309 10.13 0.58 2.37
N ARG A 310 10.00 0.83 3.68
CA ARG A 310 8.93 0.24 4.49
C ARG A 310 7.51 0.50 3.94
N PRO A 311 7.13 1.72 3.50
CA PRO A 311 5.81 1.93 2.90
C PRO A 311 5.65 1.21 1.56
N LEU A 312 6.77 1.05 0.83
CA LEU A 312 6.80 0.44 -0.50
C LEU A 312 6.65 -1.08 -0.45
N ASP A 313 6.90 -1.73 0.68
CA ASP A 313 6.63 -3.15 0.88
C ASP A 313 5.13 -3.49 0.77
N MET A 314 4.26 -2.48 0.93
CA MET A 314 2.82 -2.61 0.68
C MET A 314 2.45 -2.41 -0.79
N LEU A 315 3.40 -2.05 -1.66
CA LEU A 315 3.18 -2.02 -3.11
C LEU A 315 3.32 -3.45 -3.64
N GLY A 316 2.19 -4.04 -4.06
CA GLY A 316 2.22 -5.25 -4.89
C GLY A 316 1.14 -6.27 -4.63
#